data_AF-A0A3C0BF13-F1
#
_entry.id   AF-A0A3C0BF13-F1
#
_cell.length_a   1.000
_cell.length_b   1.000
_cell.length_c   1.000
_cell.angle_alpha   90.00
_cell.angle_beta   90.00
_cell.angle_gamma   90.00
#
_symmetry.space_group_name_H-M   'P 1'
#
loop_
_entity.id
_entity.type
_entity.pdbx_description
1 polymer ?
#
loop_
_entity_poly.entity_id
_entity_poly.type
_entity_poly.pdbx_seq_one_letter_code
_entity_poly.pdbx_strand_id
1 'polypeptide(L)' 'MDIALAHVSKRYLHKTVLDDLSVSFRGGMIHALLGENGAG' A
#
# COMPACT_ATOMS: atom_id res chain seq x y z
N MET A 1 -8.60 16.18 4.61
CA MET A 1 -7.73 15.96 3.44
C MET A 1 -7.65 14.46 3.24
N ASP A 2 -7.97 14.00 2.03
CA ASP A 2 -7.94 12.59 1.67
C ASP A 2 -6.63 12.28 0.93
N ILE A 3 -6.13 11.05 1.08
CA ILE A 3 -4.89 10.57 0.44
C ILE A 3 -5.25 9.36 -0.41
N ALA A 4 -4.78 9.31 -1.65
CA ALA A 4 -4.96 8.16 -2.53
C ALA A 4 -3.64 7.76 -3.18
N LEU A 5 -3.40 6.46 -3.23
CA LEU A 5 -2.37 5.81 -4.03
C LEU A 5 -3.07 4.91 -5.04
N ALA A 6 -2.65 4.97 -6.30
CA ALA A 6 -3.23 4.16 -7.37
C ALA A 6 -2.12 3.44 -8.12
N HIS A 7 -2.33 2.14 -8.35
CA HIS A 7 -1.47 1.28 -9.16
C HIS A 7 0.02 1.32 -8.76
N VAL A 8 0.29 1.34 -7.45
CA VAL A 8 1.64 1.38 -6.91
C VAL A 8 2.26 0.00 -6.98
N SER A 9 3.34 -0.11 -7.75
CA SER A 9 4.18 -1.31 -7.80
C SER A 9 5.59 -0.99 -7.31
N LYS A 10 6.19 -1.93 -6.57
CA LYS A 10 7.57 -1.82 -6.10
C LYS A 10 8.29 -3.16 -6.27
N ARG A 11 9.48 -3.09 -6.84
CA ARG A 11 10.35 -4.24 -7.08
C ARG A 11 11.78 -3.96 -6.61
N TYR A 12 12.42 -4.96 -6.01
CA TYR A 12 13.84 -5.00 -5.71
C TYR A 12 14.46 -6.19 -6.44
N LEU A 13 15.41 -5.94 -7.35
CA LEU A 13 15.98 -6.97 -8.23
C LEU A 13 14.87 -7.81 -8.90
N HIS A 14 14.80 -9.11 -8.58
CA HIS A 14 13.83 -10.07 -9.11
C HIS A 14 12.62 -10.29 -8.19
N LYS A 15 12.52 -9.56 -7.06
CA LYS A 15 11.43 -9.69 -6.09
C LYS A 15 10.46 -8.50 -6.20
N THR A 16 9.22 -8.77 -6.58
CA THR A 16 8.10 -7.82 -6.44
C THR A 16 7.65 -7.82 -4.98
N VAL A 17 7.61 -6.63 -4.37
CA VAL A 17 7.20 -6.46 -2.95
C VAL A 17 5.85 -5.78 -2.84
N LEU A 18 5.51 -4.89 -3.78
CA LEU A 18 4.15 -4.38 -3.97
C LEU A 18 3.78 -4.60 -5.43
N ASP A 19 2.63 -5.21 -5.67
CA ASP A 19 2.13 -5.54 -7.00
C ASP A 19 0.78 -4.85 -7.22
N ASP A 20 0.76 -3.84 -8.08
CA ASP A 20 -0.44 -3.07 -8.47
C ASP A 20 -1.37 -2.62 -7.31
N LEU A 21 -0.80 -2.06 -6.24
CA LEU A 21 -1.55 -1.67 -5.04
C LEU A 21 -2.30 -0.35 -5.26
N SER A 22 -3.61 -0.36 -4.98
CA SER A 22 -4.43 0.86 -4.87
C SER A 22 -5.07 0.97 -3.49
N VAL A 23 -4.93 2.13 -2.84
CA VAL A 23 -5.49 2.38 -1.50
C VAL A 23 -5.85 3.86 -1.32
N SER A 24 -6.96 4.12 -0.62
CA SER A 24 -7.40 5.46 -0.25
C SER A 24 -7.64 5.58 1.24
N PHE A 25 -7.16 6.67 1.83
CA PHE A 25 -7.37 7.03 3.24
C PHE A 25 -8.19 8.31 3.32
N ARG A 26 -9.29 8.26 4.06
CA ARG A 26 -10.16 9.41 4.29
C ARG A 26 -9.69 10.22 5.51
N GLY A 27 -9.66 11.55 5.38
CA GLY A 27 -9.34 12.43 6.50
C GLY A 27 -10.32 12.28 7.68
N GLY A 28 -9.79 12.29 8.90
CA GLY A 28 -10.59 12.12 10.13
C GLY A 28 -10.83 10.66 10.54
N MET A 29 -10.27 9.70 9.82
CA MET A 29 -10.38 8.26 10.11
C MET A 29 -9.02 7.67 10.52
N ILE A 30 -9.03 6.76 11.49
CA ILE A 30 -7.88 5.92 11.83
C ILE A 30 -7.97 4.65 11.00
N HIS A 31 -6.90 4.33 10.27
CA HIS A 31 -6.82 3.14 9.43
C HIS A 31 -5.68 2.25 9.92
N ALA A 32 -5.90 0.93 9.89
CA ALA A 32 -4.87 -0.05 10.14
C ALA A 32 -4.39 -0.65 8.81
N LEU A 33 -3.09 -0.80 8.65
CA LEU A 33 -2.47 -1.62 7.61
C LEU A 33 -1.85 -2.82 8.32
N LEU A 34 -2.42 -3.99 8.11
CA LEU A 34 -2.03 -5.24 8.77
C LEU A 34 -1.62 -6.26 7.73
N GLY A 35 -0.69 -7.13 8.13
CA GLY A 35 -0.17 -8.21 7.32
C GLY A 35 0.92 -8.95 8.10
N GLU A 36 1.28 -10.13 7.62
CA GLU A 36 2.47 -10.81 8.13
C GLU A 36 3.75 -10.03 7.80
N ASN A 37 4.83 -10.31 8.53
CA ASN A 37 6.12 -9.66 8.28
C ASN A 37 6.58 -9.92 6.83
N GLY A 38 6.70 -8.84 6.06
CA GLY A 38 7.11 -8.89 4.64
C GLY A 38 5.98 -9.02 3.63
N ALA A 39 4.71 -8.87 4.04
CA ALA A 39 3.54 -8.91 3.15
C ALA A 39 3.41 -7.70 2.18
N GLY A 40 4.25 -6.68 2.35
CA GLY A 40 4.33 -5.50 1.49
C GLY A 40 5.67 -4.80 1.64
#